data_AF-A0A924IXA9-F1
#
_entry.id   AF-A0A924IXA9-F1
#
_cell.length_a   1.000
_cell.length_b   1.000
_cell.length_c   1.000
_cell.angle_alpha   90.00
_cell.angle_beta   90.00
_cell.angle_gamma   90.00
#
_symmetry.space_group_name_H-M   'P 1'
#
loop_
_entity.id
_entity.type
_entity.pdbx_description
1 polymer ?
#
loop_
_entity_poly.entity_id
_entity_poly.type
_entity_poly.pdbx_seq_one_letter_code
_entity_poly.pdbx_strand_id
1 'polypeptide(L)'
;ILAMLINEAADAMHLKIASAADLETAMTKGVNYPKGLLQWCNEWGVEKCLAVLDDLYNEYHEDRYRASVLLRKYVAENKKFIF
;
A
#
# COMPACT_ATOMS: atom_id res chain seq x y z
N ILE A 1 10.22 1.58 -5.30
CA ILE A 1 9.12 2.29 -6.00
C ILE A 1 7.77 1.63 -5.70
N LEU A 2 7.57 0.36 -6.03
CA LEU A 2 6.29 -0.34 -5.82
C LEU A 2 5.75 -0.22 -4.37
N ALA A 3 6.58 -0.45 -3.36
CA ALA A 3 6.20 -0.31 -1.95
C ALA A 3 5.63 1.08 -1.61
N MET A 4 6.17 2.15 -2.19
CA MET A 4 5.65 3.51 -1.96
C MET A 4 4.31 3.73 -2.66
N LEU A 5 4.12 3.22 -3.87
CA LEU A 5 2.82 3.30 -4.55
C LEU A 5 1.74 2.56 -3.76
N ILE A 6 2.09 1.38 -3.23
CA ILE A 6 1.22 0.61 -2.34
C ILE A 6 0.90 1.41 -1.06
N ASN A 7 1.91 2.08 -0.49
CA ASN A 7 1.75 2.94 0.68
C ASN A 7 0.73 4.05 0.44
N GLU A 8 0.84 4.76 -0.68
CA GLU A 8 -0.09 5.82 -1.09
C GLU A 8 -1.51 5.30 -1.31
N ALA A 9 -1.65 4.13 -1.95
CA ALA A 9 -2.96 3.50 -2.12
C ALA A 9 -3.59 3.13 -0.76
N ALA A 10 -2.78 2.60 0.17
CA ALA A 10 -3.22 2.28 1.52
C ALA A 10 -3.63 3.54 2.31
N ASP A 11 -2.88 4.63 2.19
CA ASP A 11 -3.22 5.92 2.82
C ASP A 11 -4.50 6.54 2.22
N ALA A 12 -4.67 6.50 0.89
CA ALA A 12 -5.90 6.95 0.24
C ALA A 12 -7.14 6.17 0.73
N MET A 13 -7.00 4.86 0.92
CA MET A 13 -8.06 4.02 1.51
C MET A 13 -8.27 4.35 3.00
N HIS A 14 -7.19 4.54 3.78
CA HIS A 14 -7.26 4.87 5.20
C HIS A 14 -7.98 6.20 5.45
N LEU A 15 -7.68 7.21 4.64
CA LEU A 15 -8.29 8.54 4.67
C LEU A 15 -9.67 8.57 4.03
N LYS A 16 -10.19 7.42 3.56
CA LYS A 16 -11.49 7.28 2.89
C LYS A 16 -11.65 8.19 1.68
N ILE A 17 -10.56 8.46 0.96
CA ILE A 17 -10.56 9.23 -0.28
C ILE A 17 -11.19 8.40 -1.41
N ALA A 18 -10.92 7.10 -1.42
CA ALA A 18 -11.45 6.15 -2.41
C ALA A 18 -11.63 4.76 -1.77
N SER A 19 -12.53 3.95 -2.34
CA SER A 19 -12.65 2.55 -1.95
C SER A 19 -11.50 1.71 -2.53
N ALA A 20 -11.29 0.50 -2.00
CA ALA A 20 -10.28 -0.40 -2.53
C ALA A 20 -10.53 -0.74 -4.03
N ALA A 21 -11.79 -0.97 -4.41
CA ALA A 21 -12.18 -1.22 -5.80
C ALA A 21 -11.93 -0.02 -6.73
N ASP A 22 -12.18 1.21 -6.25
CA ASP A 22 -11.91 2.43 -7.01
C ASP A 22 -10.39 2.59 -7.26
N LEU A 23 -9.58 2.32 -6.24
CA LEU A 23 -8.11 2.38 -6.34
C LEU A 23 -7.58 1.36 -7.35
N GLU A 24 -8.06 0.12 -7.31
CA GLU A 24 -7.67 -0.92 -8.26
C GLU A 24 -8.07 -0.53 -9.70
N THR A 25 -9.27 0.02 -9.88
CA THR A 25 -9.76 0.49 -11.18
C THR A 25 -8.95 1.68 -11.69
N ALA A 26 -8.64 2.65 -10.84
CA ALA A 26 -7.83 3.82 -11.21
C ALA A 26 -6.44 3.41 -11.70
N MET A 27 -5.81 2.44 -11.03
CA MET A 27 -4.47 1.98 -11.40
C MET A 27 -4.48 1.15 -12.68
N THR A 28 -5.46 0.27 -12.85
CA THR A 28 -5.54 -0.61 -14.03
C THR A 28 -6.10 0.08 -15.27
N LYS A 29 -7.03 1.02 -15.12
CA LYS A 29 -7.69 1.71 -16.25
C LYS A 29 -7.17 3.12 -16.48
N GLY A 30 -6.76 3.82 -15.43
CA GLY A 30 -6.24 5.19 -15.54
C GLY A 30 -4.80 5.24 -16.00
N VAL A 31 -3.93 4.37 -15.47
CA VAL A 31 -2.49 4.35 -15.78
C VAL A 31 -1.99 3.02 -16.35
N ASN A 32 -2.91 2.14 -16.75
CA ASN A 32 -2.64 0.88 -17.45
C ASN A 32 -1.66 -0.07 -16.72
N TYR A 33 -1.70 -0.08 -15.39
CA TYR A 33 -0.97 -1.09 -14.62
C TYR A 33 -1.64 -2.46 -14.84
N PRO A 34 -0.88 -3.56 -14.91
CA PRO A 34 -1.46 -4.88 -15.18
C PRO A 34 -2.34 -5.39 -14.03
N LYS A 35 -2.17 -4.85 -12.82
CA LYS A 35 -2.96 -5.12 -11.62
C LYS A 35 -3.01 -3.85 -10.77
N GLY A 36 -3.96 -3.75 -9.85
CA GLY A 36 -3.95 -2.65 -8.90
C GLY A 36 -2.94 -2.89 -7.77
N LEU A 37 -2.64 -1.79 -7.07
CA LEU A 37 -1.56 -1.74 -6.10
C LEU A 37 -1.87 -2.54 -4.85
N LEU A 38 -3.12 -2.54 -4.38
CA LEU A 38 -3.54 -3.28 -3.19
C LEU A 38 -3.57 -4.78 -3.48
N GLN A 39 -3.95 -5.17 -4.71
CA GLN A 39 -3.79 -6.56 -5.16
C GLN A 39 -2.32 -6.99 -5.17
N TRP A 40 -1.42 -6.17 -5.72
CA TRP A 40 0.01 -6.47 -5.67
C TRP A 40 0.55 -6.57 -4.25
N CYS A 41 0.07 -5.74 -3.32
CA CYS A 41 0.42 -5.86 -1.90
C CYS A 41 0.03 -7.22 -1.33
N ASN A 42 -1.20 -7.69 -1.61
CA ASN A 42 -1.66 -9.01 -1.18
C ASN A 42 -0.84 -10.18 -1.77
N GLU A 43 -0.39 -10.05 -3.02
CA GLU A 43 0.44 -11.06 -3.70
C GLU A 43 1.89 -11.06 -3.19
N TRP A 44 2.43 -9.87 -2.91
CA TRP A 44 3.81 -9.71 -2.46
C TRP A 44 4.01 -9.93 -0.96
N GLY A 45 2.96 -9.71 -0.17
CA GLY A 45 2.95 -9.76 1.30
C GLY A 45 2.86 -8.37 1.91
N VAL A 46 1.84 -8.15 2.75
CA VAL A 46 1.63 -6.85 3.43
C VAL A 46 2.76 -6.59 4.43
N GLU A 47 3.22 -7.63 5.11
CA GLU A 47 4.36 -7.61 6.02
C GLU A 47 5.65 -7.21 5.30
N LYS A 48 5.84 -7.69 4.07
CA LYS A 48 7.02 -7.38 3.27
C LYS A 48 7.00 -5.94 2.77
N CYS A 49 5.83 -5.44 2.37
CA CYS A 49 5.63 -4.03 2.06
C CYS A 49 5.99 -3.14 3.24
N LEU A 50 5.48 -3.47 4.43
CA LEU A 50 5.75 -2.71 5.65
C LEU A 50 7.24 -2.72 6.01
N ALA A 51 7.88 -3.89 5.97
CA ALA A 51 9.30 -4.02 6.26
C ALA A 51 10.17 -3.16 5.34
N VAL A 52 9.89 -3.17 4.02
CA VAL A 52 10.63 -2.34 3.06
C VAL A 52 10.46 -0.84 3.35
N LEU A 53 9.28 -0.38 3.74
CA LEU A 53 9.04 1.02 4.09
C LEU A 53 9.77 1.40 5.39
N ASP A 54 9.74 0.52 6.40
CA ASP A 54 10.43 0.74 7.67
C ASP A 54 11.95 0.75 7.50
N ASP A 55 12.51 -0.14 6.69
CA ASP A 55 13.94 -0.16 6.36
C ASP A 55 14.36 1.15 5.66
N LEU A 56 13.57 1.61 4.69
CA LEU A 56 13.84 2.88 4.00
C LEU A 56 13.70 4.09 4.93
N TYR A 57 12.70 4.09 5.82
CA TYR A 57 12.55 5.16 6.81
C TYR A 57 13.72 5.17 7.81
N ASN A 58 14.21 4.00 8.23
CA ASN A 58 15.34 3.90 9.13
C ASN A 58 16.67 4.31 8.48
N GLU A 59 16.83 4.05 7.18
CA GLU A 59 18.04 4.44 6.44
C GLU A 59 18.08 5.94 6.15
N TYR A 60 16.96 6.51 5.68
CA TYR A 60 16.93 7.89 5.19
C TYR A 60 16.39 8.89 6.20
N HIS A 61 15.64 8.44 7.22
CA HIS A 61 14.93 9.28 8.18
C HIS A 61 14.04 10.35 7.53
N GLU A 62 13.54 10.07 6.33
CA GLU A 62 12.65 10.95 5.59
C GLU A 62 11.20 10.48 5.72
N ASP A 63 10.30 11.41 6.06
CA ASP A 63 8.87 11.16 6.18
C ASP A 63 8.23 10.60 4.90
N ARG A 64 8.87 10.77 3.73
CA ARG A 64 8.42 10.17 2.46
C ARG A 64 8.30 8.65 2.51
N TYR A 65 9.05 8.00 3.41
CA TYR A 65 9.05 6.55 3.60
C TYR A 65 8.18 6.08 4.76
N ARG A 66 7.53 6.99 5.47
CA ARG A 66 6.66 6.66 6.59
C ARG A 66 5.54 5.73 6.12
N ALA A 67 5.53 4.51 6.66
CA ALA A 67 4.50 3.54 6.35
C ALA A 67 3.12 4.00 6.84
N SER A 68 2.10 3.72 6.03
CA SER A 68 0.69 3.92 6.33
C SER A 68 0.29 3.20 7.62
N VAL A 69 -0.54 3.86 8.42
CA VAL A 69 -1.12 3.26 9.63
C VAL A 69 -1.95 2.02 9.28
N LEU A 70 -2.56 2.00 8.09
CA LEU A 70 -3.38 0.87 7.63
C LEU A 70 -2.53 -0.38 7.38
N LEU A 71 -1.34 -0.23 6.79
CA LEU A 71 -0.42 -1.36 6.58
C LEU A 71 0.01 -1.96 7.92
N ARG A 72 0.38 -1.13 8.90
CA ARG A 72 0.72 -1.61 10.26
C ARG A 72 -0.44 -2.37 10.90
N LYS A 73 -1.65 -1.82 10.80
CA LYS A 73 -2.87 -2.47 11.33
C LYS A 73 -3.12 -3.82 10.65
N TYR A 74 -2.97 -3.89 9.33
CA TYR A 74 -3.24 -5.13 8.59
C TYR A 74 -2.21 -6.20 8.88
N VAL A 75 -0.94 -5.84 9.06
CA VAL A 75 0.09 -6.78 9.53
C VAL A 75 -0.23 -7.28 10.93
N ALA A 76 -0.59 -6.39 11.86
CA ALA A 76 -0.92 -6.76 13.24
C ALA A 76 -2.15 -7.68 13.33
N GLU A 77 -3.15 -7.48 12.46
CA GLU A 77 -4.38 -8.27 12.40
C GLU A 77 -4.29 -9.46 11.43
N ASN A 78 -3.14 -9.66 10.77
CA ASN A 78 -2.94 -10.64 9.70
C ASN A 78 -4.04 -10.60 8.62
N LYS A 79 -4.37 -9.38 8.19
CA LYS A 79 -5.42 -9.09 7.19
C LYS A 79 -4.85 -8.83 5.81
N LYS A 80 -5.70 -9.08 4.82
CA LYS A 80 -5.49 -8.75 3.41
C LYS A 80 -6.48 -7.70 2.95
N PHE A 81 -6.13 -6.97 1.89
CA PHE A 81 -7.07 -6.07 1.22
C PHE A 81 -8.16 -6.88 0.53
N ILE A 82 -9.40 -6.36 0.58
CA ILE A 82 -10.59 -6.94 -0.05
C ILE A 82 -11.15 -5.87 -0.98
N PHE A 83 -11.57 -6.28 -2.18
CA PHE A 83 -12.00 -5.41 -3.28
C PHE A 83 -13.44 -5.73 -3.68
#